data_AF-A0A847ZAI3-F1
#
_entry.id   AF-A0A847ZAI3-F1
#
_cell.length_a   1.000
_cell.length_b   1.000
_cell.length_c   1.000
_cell.angle_alpha   90.00
_cell.angle_beta   90.00
_cell.angle_gamma   90.00
#
_symmetry.space_group_name_H-M   'P 1'
#
loop_
_entity.id
_entity.type
_entity.pdbx_description
1 polymer ?
#
loop_
_entity_poly.entity_id
_entity_poly.type
_entity_poly.pdbx_seq_one_letter_code
_entity_poly.pdbx_strand_id
1 'polypeptide(L)'
;MSTKKQRRSENFKDRQKKKSTRIAYLAAIIGGIVLLLVLFFVILFNALFPPVDMEALNRKKISAKIYFSDPQERFLVPEKRVIYKEEDPAQQAGEVIRALLEGSKTKSKTGNVNTFPAGVVFKDIRLDKDGTAQVNFGAGLTKNHPGGSTAEMMTIYSLTNTLTENVPQIQAVKILVDGKELPTIKGHISTTHPFRPDPDLYAPAKEEKS
;
A
#
# COMPACT_ATOMS: atom_id res chain seq x y z
N MET A 1 73.79 -29.57 38.01
CA MET A 1 74.13 -28.52 37.03
C MET A 1 73.47 -28.84 35.70
N SER A 2 72.41 -28.13 35.30
CA SER A 2 71.80 -28.31 33.97
C SER A 2 72.68 -27.64 32.90
N THR A 3 73.07 -28.40 31.88
CA THR A 3 74.02 -27.98 30.86
C THR A 3 73.40 -26.89 29.97
N LYS A 4 74.23 -25.94 29.52
CA LYS A 4 73.90 -24.74 28.70
C LYS A 4 73.01 -25.04 27.47
N LYS A 5 72.95 -26.30 27.03
CA LYS A 5 72.12 -26.82 25.93
C LYS A 5 70.65 -27.02 26.31
N GLN A 6 70.35 -27.49 27.53
CA GLN A 6 68.97 -27.68 28.04
C GLN A 6 68.25 -26.35 28.29
N ARG A 7 68.92 -25.36 28.89
CA ARG A 7 68.33 -24.02 29.07
C ARG A 7 68.01 -23.32 27.75
N ARG A 8 68.74 -23.59 26.66
CA ARG A 8 68.44 -23.03 25.34
C ARG A 8 67.22 -23.69 24.70
N SER A 9 67.03 -24.99 24.85
CA SER A 9 65.87 -25.69 24.29
C SER A 9 64.58 -25.38 25.05
N GLU A 10 64.62 -25.23 26.38
CA GLU A 10 63.47 -24.77 27.18
C GLU A 10 63.08 -23.33 26.82
N ASN A 11 64.05 -22.41 26.77
CA ASN A 11 63.78 -21.03 26.34
C ASN A 11 63.24 -20.93 24.90
N PHE A 12 63.65 -21.85 24.01
CA PHE A 12 63.11 -21.92 22.64
C PHE A 12 61.66 -22.42 22.63
N LYS A 13 61.36 -23.49 23.39
CA LYS A 13 60.00 -24.03 23.54
C LYS A 13 59.04 -23.01 24.17
N ASP A 14 59.46 -22.29 25.20
CA ASP A 14 58.63 -21.26 25.85
C ASP A 14 58.35 -20.06 24.93
N ARG A 15 59.35 -19.63 24.14
CA ARG A 15 59.15 -18.57 23.13
C ARG A 15 58.21 -19.04 22.01
N GLN A 16 58.32 -20.30 21.59
CA GLN A 16 57.46 -20.88 20.55
C GLN A 16 56.00 -21.02 21.04
N LYS A 17 55.81 -21.43 22.30
CA LYS A 17 54.49 -21.55 22.95
C LYS A 17 53.83 -20.19 23.15
N LYS A 18 54.56 -19.16 23.59
CA LYS A 18 54.07 -17.76 23.69
C LYS A 18 53.71 -17.15 22.33
N LYS A 19 54.38 -17.55 21.25
CA LYS A 19 54.08 -17.07 19.89
C LYS A 19 52.79 -17.72 19.34
N SER A 20 52.60 -19.02 19.57
CA SER A 20 51.40 -19.76 19.17
C SER A 20 50.12 -19.29 19.87
N THR A 21 50.15 -19.02 21.18
CA THR A 21 48.98 -18.52 21.90
C THR A 21 48.55 -17.12 21.45
N ARG A 22 49.49 -16.22 21.16
CA ARG A 22 49.19 -14.89 20.59
C ARG A 22 48.53 -14.98 19.22
N ILE A 23 48.96 -15.92 18.38
CA ILE A 23 48.34 -16.17 17.07
C ILE A 23 46.90 -16.68 17.24
N ALA A 24 46.66 -17.55 18.22
CA ALA A 24 45.31 -18.05 18.51
C ALA A 24 44.35 -16.94 18.96
N TYR A 25 44.79 -16.03 19.83
CA TYR A 25 43.96 -14.87 20.22
C TYR A 25 43.68 -13.91 19.06
N LEU A 26 44.68 -13.63 18.22
CA LEU A 26 44.48 -12.80 17.02
C LEU A 26 43.48 -13.44 16.06
N ALA A 27 43.57 -14.77 15.85
CA ALA A 27 42.61 -15.48 15.02
C ALA A 27 41.18 -15.44 15.59
N ALA A 28 41.02 -15.54 16.91
CA ALA A 28 39.72 -15.43 17.58
C ALA A 28 39.12 -14.02 17.46
N ILE A 29 39.93 -12.97 17.61
CA ILE A 29 39.50 -11.57 17.44
C ILE A 29 39.07 -11.32 16.00
N ILE A 30 39.86 -11.77 15.02
CA ILE A 30 39.53 -11.64 13.59
C ILE A 30 38.23 -12.38 13.29
N GLY A 31 38.07 -13.61 13.78
CA GLY A 31 36.82 -14.38 13.62
C GLY A 31 35.61 -13.66 14.21
N GLY A 32 35.74 -13.06 15.39
CA GLY A 32 34.70 -12.25 16.01
C GLY A 32 34.34 -11.01 15.18
N ILE A 33 35.33 -10.30 14.64
CA ILE A 33 35.12 -9.14 13.77
C ILE A 33 34.42 -9.55 12.47
N VAL A 34 34.83 -10.66 11.85
CA VAL A 34 34.20 -11.18 10.64
C VAL A 34 32.75 -11.58 10.91
N LEU A 35 32.48 -12.24 12.03
CA LEU A 35 31.11 -12.61 12.42
C LEU A 35 30.24 -11.37 12.67
N LEU A 36 30.79 -10.35 13.34
CA LEU A 36 30.10 -9.07 13.54
C LEU A 36 29.83 -8.39 12.19
N LEU A 37 30.79 -8.37 11.28
CA LEU A 37 30.63 -7.84 9.92
C LEU A 37 29.54 -8.58 9.14
N VAL A 38 29.47 -9.91 9.23
CA VAL A 38 28.43 -10.72 8.58
C VAL A 38 27.07 -10.40 9.18
N LEU A 39 26.94 -10.36 10.50
CA LEU A 39 25.68 -10.02 11.17
C LEU A 39 25.23 -8.60 10.82
N PHE A 40 26.15 -7.63 10.85
CA PHE A 40 25.90 -6.26 10.44
C PHE A 40 25.43 -6.21 8.98
N PHE A 41 26.08 -6.94 8.08
CA PHE A 41 25.71 -7.00 6.68
C PHE A 41 24.32 -7.62 6.48
N VAL A 42 23.98 -8.70 7.20
CA VAL A 42 22.65 -9.33 7.13
C VAL A 42 21.57 -8.37 7.64
N ILE A 43 21.80 -7.70 8.76
CA ILE A 43 20.86 -6.72 9.33
C ILE A 43 20.69 -5.53 8.38
N LEU A 44 21.80 -4.98 7.87
CA LEU A 44 21.80 -3.85 6.95
C LEU A 44 21.12 -4.22 5.62
N PHE A 45 21.45 -5.39 5.07
CA PHE A 45 20.87 -5.87 3.83
C PHE A 45 19.37 -6.10 3.97
N ASN A 46 18.91 -6.70 5.07
CA ASN A 46 17.47 -6.88 5.33
C ASN A 46 16.74 -5.53 5.55
N ALA A 47 17.41 -4.53 6.13
CA ALA A 47 16.85 -3.20 6.30
C ALA A 47 16.76 -2.40 4.98
N LEU A 48 17.76 -2.55 4.09
CA LEU A 48 17.80 -1.88 2.79
C LEU A 48 17.00 -2.61 1.71
N PHE A 49 16.93 -3.93 1.80
CA PHE A 49 16.27 -4.84 0.87
C PHE A 49 15.44 -5.85 1.68
N PRO A 50 14.26 -5.44 2.18
CA PRO A 50 13.34 -6.39 2.81
C PRO A 50 13.05 -7.53 1.82
N PRO A 51 12.87 -8.77 2.29
CA PRO A 51 12.53 -9.90 1.43
C PRO A 51 11.30 -9.53 0.61
N VAL A 52 11.47 -9.49 -0.72
CA VAL A 52 10.38 -9.22 -1.66
C VAL A 52 9.35 -10.33 -1.45
N ASP A 53 8.11 -9.94 -1.16
CA ASP A 53 7.02 -10.89 -1.00
C ASP A 53 6.86 -11.72 -2.29
N MET A 54 7.28 -12.98 -2.23
CA MET A 54 7.26 -13.90 -3.36
C MET A 54 5.83 -14.24 -3.79
N GLU A 55 4.83 -14.03 -2.92
CA GLU A 55 3.42 -14.09 -3.30
C GLU A 55 3.06 -12.90 -4.20
N ALA A 56 3.48 -11.68 -3.84
CA ALA A 56 3.26 -10.49 -4.64
C ALA A 56 3.95 -10.54 -6.02
N LEU A 57 5.06 -11.30 -6.13
CA LEU A 57 5.76 -11.51 -7.40
C LEU A 57 4.97 -12.39 -8.39
N ASN A 58 4.13 -13.30 -7.89
CA ASN A 58 3.30 -14.18 -8.71
C ASN A 58 1.89 -13.60 -8.97
N ARG A 59 1.48 -12.56 -8.23
CA ARG A 59 0.19 -11.89 -8.46
C ARG A 59 0.23 -11.12 -9.78
N LYS A 60 -0.68 -11.49 -10.69
CA LYS A 60 -0.86 -10.79 -11.96
C LYS A 60 -1.25 -9.34 -11.69
N LYS A 61 -0.73 -8.40 -12.48
CA LYS A 61 -1.11 -6.98 -12.41
C LYS A 61 -2.04 -6.64 -13.56
N ILE A 62 -3.03 -5.80 -13.29
CA ILE A 62 -3.96 -5.26 -14.29
C ILE A 62 -4.01 -3.74 -14.21
N SER A 63 -4.44 -3.12 -15.31
CA SER A 63 -4.73 -1.68 -15.32
C SER A 63 -6.19 -1.46 -14.92
N ALA A 64 -6.40 -0.66 -13.89
CA ALA A 64 -7.70 -0.18 -13.42
C ALA A 64 -7.87 1.32 -13.73
N LYS A 65 -9.11 1.77 -13.93
CA LYS A 65 -9.46 3.20 -14.07
C LYS A 65 -10.05 3.73 -12.77
N ILE A 66 -9.36 4.66 -12.13
CA ILE A 66 -9.77 5.26 -10.86
C ILE A 66 -10.26 6.68 -11.12
N TYR A 67 -11.48 7.01 -10.72
CA TYR A 67 -12.09 8.29 -11.01
C TYR A 67 -11.89 9.28 -9.87
N PHE A 68 -11.33 10.44 -10.16
CA PHE A 68 -11.16 11.57 -9.23
C PHE A 68 -11.94 12.79 -9.72
N SER A 69 -12.14 13.79 -8.87
CA SER A 69 -12.81 15.03 -9.29
C SER A 69 -11.87 15.92 -10.09
N ASP A 70 -12.38 16.67 -11.06
CA ASP A 70 -11.66 17.79 -11.64
C ASP A 70 -11.55 18.95 -10.62
N PRO A 71 -10.64 19.93 -10.83
CA PRO A 71 -10.47 21.07 -9.92
C PRO A 71 -11.70 21.96 -9.72
N GLN A 72 -12.70 21.86 -10.59
CA GLN A 72 -13.94 22.65 -10.51
C GLN A 72 -15.10 21.84 -9.91
N GLU A 73 -14.86 20.59 -9.51
CA GLU A 73 -15.88 19.67 -8.98
C GLU A 73 -17.10 19.51 -9.89
N ARG A 74 -16.87 19.53 -11.21
CA ARG A 74 -17.92 19.35 -12.23
C ARG A 74 -17.93 17.94 -12.79
N PHE A 75 -16.75 17.34 -12.94
CA PHE A 75 -16.60 16.08 -13.64
C PHE A 75 -15.65 15.12 -12.93
N LEU A 76 -15.90 13.83 -13.15
CA LEU A 76 -15.02 12.74 -12.81
C LEU A 76 -14.03 12.47 -13.95
N VAL A 77 -12.75 12.49 -13.61
CA VAL A 77 -11.63 12.28 -14.52
C VAL A 77 -10.98 10.93 -14.20
N PRO A 78 -10.84 10.02 -15.18
CA PRO A 78 -10.21 8.72 -14.96
C PRO A 78 -8.68 8.83 -14.92
N GLU A 79 -8.07 8.13 -13.96
CA GLU A 79 -6.64 7.87 -13.88
C GLU A 79 -6.38 6.37 -13.99
N LYS A 80 -5.44 5.97 -14.85
CA LYS A 80 -5.02 4.57 -14.93
C LYS A 80 -4.11 4.24 -13.74
N ARG A 81 -4.44 3.20 -12.99
CA ARG A 81 -3.64 2.64 -11.91
C ARG A 81 -3.31 1.18 -12.20
N VAL A 82 -2.10 0.76 -11.86
CA VAL A 82 -1.74 -0.65 -11.86
C VAL A 82 -2.07 -1.23 -10.48
N ILE A 83 -2.92 -2.24 -10.45
CA ILE A 83 -3.33 -2.94 -9.22
C ILE A 83 -3.11 -4.45 -9.37
N TYR A 84 -3.14 -5.17 -8.25
CA TYR A 84 -3.12 -6.62 -8.28
C TYR A 84 -4.47 -7.17 -8.76
N LYS A 85 -4.40 -8.22 -9.59
CA LYS A 85 -5.55 -8.99 -10.03
C LYS A 85 -5.91 -9.98 -8.94
N GLU A 86 -7.16 -9.93 -8.51
CA GLU A 86 -7.77 -10.94 -7.65
C GLU A 86 -8.80 -11.75 -8.43
N GLU A 87 -8.99 -13.01 -8.06
CA GLU A 87 -9.98 -13.91 -8.66
C GLU A 87 -11.39 -13.62 -8.14
N ASP A 88 -11.51 -13.39 -6.83
CA ASP A 88 -12.77 -13.02 -6.20
C ASP A 88 -13.14 -11.56 -6.51
N PRO A 89 -14.37 -11.28 -6.99
CA PRO A 89 -14.80 -9.92 -7.32
C PRO A 89 -14.78 -8.96 -6.13
N ALA A 90 -15.11 -9.42 -4.92
CA ALA A 90 -15.11 -8.56 -3.73
C ALA A 90 -13.67 -8.20 -3.31
N GLN A 91 -12.74 -9.15 -3.37
CA GLN A 91 -11.32 -8.88 -3.16
C GLN A 91 -10.77 -7.92 -4.23
N GLN A 92 -11.12 -8.11 -5.50
CA GLN A 92 -10.72 -7.21 -6.59
C GLN A 92 -11.22 -5.79 -6.35
N ALA A 93 -12.47 -5.63 -5.93
CA ALA A 93 -13.05 -4.34 -5.58
C ALA A 93 -12.33 -3.71 -4.37
N GLY A 94 -11.92 -4.51 -3.39
CA GLY A 94 -11.09 -4.06 -2.28
C GLY A 94 -9.76 -3.44 -2.73
N GLU A 95 -9.05 -4.08 -3.68
CA GLU A 95 -7.83 -3.52 -4.27
C GLU A 95 -8.09 -2.19 -5.00
N VAL A 96 -9.19 -2.11 -5.75
CA VAL A 96 -9.62 -0.89 -6.44
C VAL A 96 -9.91 0.26 -5.45
N ILE A 97 -10.61 -0.02 -4.34
CA ILE A 97 -10.90 0.98 -3.31
C ILE A 97 -9.63 1.47 -2.64
N ARG A 98 -8.69 0.57 -2.30
CA ARG A 98 -7.40 0.96 -1.74
C ARG A 98 -6.65 1.91 -2.68
N ALA A 99 -6.61 1.58 -3.96
CA ALA A 99 -6.01 2.43 -4.99
C ALA A 99 -6.68 3.82 -5.10
N LEU A 100 -8.01 3.90 -4.93
CA LEU A 100 -8.74 5.16 -4.87
C LEU A 100 -8.37 5.98 -3.63
N LEU A 101 -8.29 5.35 -2.46
CA LEU A 101 -7.96 6.02 -1.19
C LEU A 101 -6.50 6.47 -1.11
N GLU A 102 -5.58 5.89 -1.88
CA GLU A 102 -4.22 6.41 -2.05
C GLU A 102 -4.17 7.80 -2.71
N GLY A 103 -5.30 8.25 -3.27
CA GLY A 103 -5.47 9.53 -3.92
C GLY A 103 -4.92 9.59 -5.34
N SER A 104 -5.21 10.73 -5.97
CA SER A 104 -4.74 11.13 -7.29
C SER A 104 -3.22 11.17 -7.32
N LYS A 105 -2.62 10.60 -8.38
CA LYS A 105 -1.15 10.66 -8.60
C LYS A 105 -0.78 11.61 -9.74
N THR A 106 -1.77 12.22 -10.41
CA THR A 106 -1.52 13.12 -11.52
C THR A 106 -0.77 14.36 -11.08
N LYS A 107 0.47 14.51 -11.57
CA LYS A 107 1.30 15.70 -11.40
C LYS A 107 0.93 16.79 -12.42
N SER A 108 -0.33 17.22 -12.45
CA SER A 108 -0.75 18.39 -13.22
C SER A 108 -0.64 19.66 -12.37
N LYS A 109 -0.41 20.83 -12.98
CA LYS A 109 -0.37 22.14 -12.29
C LYS A 109 -1.61 22.42 -11.42
N THR A 110 -2.75 21.83 -11.74
CA THR A 110 -4.00 21.94 -10.95
C THR A 110 -4.39 20.63 -10.25
N GLY A 111 -3.72 19.51 -10.54
CA GLY A 111 -4.06 18.17 -10.05
C GLY A 111 -5.48 17.70 -10.43
N ASN A 112 -5.76 16.42 -10.23
CA ASN A 112 -7.14 15.99 -9.95
C ASN A 112 -7.36 16.07 -8.44
N VAL A 113 -8.57 16.35 -8.01
CA VAL A 113 -8.94 16.53 -6.60
C VAL A 113 -9.37 15.20 -6.01
N ASN A 114 -8.84 14.88 -4.83
CA ASN A 114 -9.25 13.70 -4.07
C ASN A 114 -10.70 13.85 -3.63
N THR A 115 -11.49 12.82 -3.87
CA THR A 115 -12.92 12.79 -3.51
C THR A 115 -13.13 12.30 -2.09
N PHE A 116 -12.20 11.52 -1.54
CA PHE A 116 -12.23 11.10 -0.13
C PHE A 116 -11.39 12.02 0.77
N PRO A 117 -11.84 12.31 2.00
CA PRO A 117 -11.01 12.94 3.01
C PRO A 117 -9.73 12.16 3.29
N ALA A 118 -8.67 12.86 3.68
CA ALA A 118 -7.43 12.21 4.09
C ALA A 118 -7.65 11.32 5.33
N GLY A 119 -7.06 10.13 5.31
CA GLY A 119 -7.11 9.18 6.44
C GLY A 119 -8.42 8.43 6.59
N VAL A 120 -9.31 8.43 5.58
CA VAL A 120 -10.45 7.50 5.56
C VAL A 120 -9.95 6.06 5.51
N VAL A 121 -10.50 5.22 6.39
CA VAL A 121 -10.15 3.80 6.48
C VAL A 121 -11.22 2.98 5.76
N PHE A 122 -10.82 2.22 4.75
CA PHE A 122 -11.61 1.13 4.18
C PHE A 122 -11.53 -0.08 5.10
N LYS A 123 -12.67 -0.66 5.47
CA LYS A 123 -12.75 -1.82 6.37
C LYS A 123 -12.95 -3.11 5.60
N ASP A 124 -14.07 -3.22 4.90
CA ASP A 124 -14.48 -4.41 4.19
C ASP A 124 -15.46 -4.07 3.06
N ILE A 125 -15.66 -5.05 2.19
CA ILE A 125 -16.66 -5.00 1.13
C ILE A 125 -17.37 -6.35 1.05
N ARG A 126 -18.68 -6.31 0.82
CA ARG A 126 -19.49 -7.50 0.53
C ARG A 126 -20.23 -7.30 -0.78
N LEU A 127 -20.22 -8.32 -1.63
CA LEU A 127 -20.96 -8.32 -2.88
C LEU A 127 -22.22 -9.16 -2.72
N ASP A 128 -23.37 -8.52 -2.86
CA ASP A 128 -24.67 -9.20 -2.83
C ASP A 128 -24.96 -9.87 -4.18
N LYS A 129 -25.89 -10.84 -4.16
CA LYS A 129 -26.26 -11.64 -5.35
C LYS A 129 -26.90 -10.82 -6.46
N ASP A 130 -27.46 -9.66 -6.13
CA ASP A 130 -28.08 -8.72 -7.07
C ASP A 130 -27.08 -7.75 -7.71
N GLY A 131 -25.78 -7.89 -7.39
CA GLY A 131 -24.72 -7.00 -7.89
C GLY A 131 -24.53 -5.73 -7.06
N THR A 132 -25.17 -5.61 -5.90
CA THR A 132 -24.94 -4.49 -4.97
C THR A 132 -23.66 -4.74 -4.15
N ALA A 133 -22.69 -3.84 -4.24
CA ALA A 133 -21.51 -3.83 -3.41
C ALA A 133 -21.73 -2.98 -2.14
N GLN A 134 -21.77 -3.61 -0.98
CA GLN A 134 -21.79 -2.94 0.32
C GLN A 134 -20.36 -2.63 0.76
N VAL A 135 -19.98 -1.35 0.73
CA VAL A 135 -18.63 -0.88 1.04
C VAL A 135 -18.62 -0.24 2.43
N ASN A 136 -17.83 -0.80 3.34
CA ASN A 136 -17.76 -0.37 4.72
C ASN A 136 -16.51 0.48 4.98
N PHE A 137 -16.71 1.69 5.46
CA PHE A 137 -15.65 2.61 5.88
C PHE A 137 -15.66 2.84 7.40
N GLY A 138 -14.57 3.38 7.93
CA GLY A 138 -14.54 3.90 9.29
C GLY A 138 -15.22 5.26 9.44
N ALA A 139 -15.54 5.63 10.68
CA ALA A 139 -16.13 6.93 11.03
C ALA A 139 -15.38 8.18 10.52
N GLY A 140 -14.11 8.03 10.11
CA GLY A 140 -13.34 9.10 9.47
C GLY A 140 -14.02 9.65 8.22
N LEU A 141 -14.78 8.83 7.48
CA LEU A 141 -15.51 9.26 6.28
C LEU A 141 -16.47 10.40 6.59
N THR A 142 -17.30 10.26 7.63
CA THR A 142 -18.30 11.27 8.00
C THR A 142 -17.70 12.40 8.84
N LYS A 143 -16.76 12.08 9.72
CA LYS A 143 -16.13 13.08 10.61
C LYS A 143 -15.31 14.11 9.83
N ASN A 144 -14.51 13.64 8.88
CA ASN A 144 -13.55 14.48 8.14
C ASN A 144 -14.09 14.96 6.79
N HIS A 145 -15.31 14.55 6.39
CA HIS A 145 -15.90 15.02 5.14
C HIS A 145 -16.04 16.56 5.15
N PRO A 146 -15.61 17.27 4.09
CA PRO A 146 -15.81 18.72 3.98
C PRO A 146 -17.31 19.09 3.95
N GLY A 147 -18.15 18.18 3.48
CA GLY A 147 -19.59 18.40 3.31
C GLY A 147 -19.89 19.18 2.03
N GLY A 148 -21.13 19.65 1.91
CA GLY A 148 -21.64 20.24 0.66
C GLY A 148 -22.12 19.18 -0.33
N SER A 149 -23.20 19.50 -1.05
CA SER A 149 -23.82 18.57 -2.00
C SER A 149 -22.85 18.13 -3.09
N THR A 150 -22.05 19.04 -3.64
CA THR A 150 -21.09 18.73 -4.71
C THR A 150 -19.99 17.78 -4.24
N ALA A 151 -19.37 18.03 -3.08
CA ALA A 151 -18.32 17.15 -2.58
C ALA A 151 -18.86 15.76 -2.18
N GLU A 152 -20.06 15.69 -1.60
CA GLU A 152 -20.71 14.39 -1.33
C GLU A 152 -21.00 13.64 -2.64
N MET A 153 -21.49 14.34 -3.68
CA MET A 153 -21.74 13.78 -5.00
C MET A 153 -20.46 13.19 -5.60
N MET A 154 -19.38 13.96 -5.60
CA MET A 154 -18.09 13.54 -6.12
C MET A 154 -17.54 12.33 -5.36
N THR A 155 -17.71 12.26 -4.04
CA THR A 155 -17.31 11.10 -3.23
C THR A 155 -18.07 9.84 -3.63
N ILE A 156 -19.40 9.94 -3.70
CA ILE A 156 -20.29 8.82 -3.98
C ILE A 156 -20.05 8.27 -5.40
N TYR A 157 -20.03 9.13 -6.41
CA TYR A 157 -19.90 8.69 -7.79
C TYR A 157 -18.45 8.39 -8.19
N SER A 158 -17.45 9.00 -7.55
CA SER A 158 -16.06 8.55 -7.68
C SER A 158 -15.93 7.10 -7.25
N LEU A 159 -16.48 6.72 -6.09
CA LEU A 159 -16.48 5.34 -5.63
C LEU A 159 -17.30 4.44 -6.57
N THR A 160 -18.53 4.84 -6.88
CA THR A 160 -19.48 4.02 -7.65
C THR A 160 -18.96 3.76 -9.06
N ASN A 161 -18.61 4.80 -9.81
CA ASN A 161 -18.13 4.67 -11.17
C ASN A 161 -16.79 3.93 -11.22
N THR A 162 -15.91 4.13 -10.23
CA THR A 162 -14.65 3.37 -10.14
C THR A 162 -14.92 1.88 -9.92
N LEU A 163 -15.82 1.51 -9.01
CA LEU A 163 -16.09 0.10 -8.74
C LEU A 163 -16.74 -0.61 -9.93
N THR A 164 -17.75 0.01 -10.54
CA THR A 164 -18.51 -0.58 -11.65
C THR A 164 -17.68 -0.69 -12.93
N GLU A 165 -16.76 0.26 -13.18
CA GLU A 165 -15.87 0.23 -14.35
C GLU A 165 -14.82 -0.90 -14.26
N ASN A 166 -14.36 -1.23 -13.05
CA ASN A 166 -13.26 -2.18 -12.86
C ASN A 166 -13.73 -3.59 -12.46
N VAL A 167 -14.96 -3.74 -11.96
CA VAL A 167 -15.51 -5.02 -11.48
C VAL A 167 -16.90 -5.21 -12.11
N PRO A 168 -17.02 -5.92 -13.24
CA PRO A 168 -18.26 -6.04 -14.01
C PRO A 168 -19.45 -6.65 -13.23
N GLN A 169 -19.18 -7.37 -12.14
CA GLN A 169 -20.21 -7.95 -11.28
C GLN A 169 -20.89 -6.90 -10.38
N ILE A 170 -20.27 -5.74 -10.19
CA ILE A 170 -20.81 -4.65 -9.38
C ILE A 170 -21.65 -3.73 -10.27
N GLN A 171 -22.93 -3.61 -9.94
CA GLN A 171 -23.90 -2.77 -10.66
C GLN A 171 -24.35 -1.57 -9.83
N ALA A 172 -24.29 -1.68 -8.50
CA ALA A 172 -24.63 -0.61 -7.58
C ALA A 172 -23.74 -0.66 -6.35
N VAL A 173 -23.60 0.47 -5.65
CA VAL A 173 -22.76 0.60 -4.45
C VAL A 173 -23.58 1.17 -3.30
N LYS A 174 -23.53 0.49 -2.15
CA LYS A 174 -24.09 0.96 -0.89
C LYS A 174 -22.95 1.31 0.07
N ILE A 175 -22.97 2.53 0.61
CA ILE A 175 -21.94 3.01 1.52
C ILE A 175 -22.39 2.73 2.96
N LEU A 176 -21.50 2.16 3.75
CA LEU A 176 -21.69 1.87 5.17
C LEU A 176 -20.57 2.53 5.98
N VAL A 177 -20.88 2.88 7.23
CA VAL A 177 -19.89 3.39 8.19
C VAL A 177 -19.97 2.57 9.46
N ASP A 178 -18.83 1.98 9.85
CA ASP A 178 -18.73 1.08 10.99
C ASP A 178 -19.77 -0.06 10.96
N GLY A 179 -20.05 -0.59 9.76
CA GLY A 179 -21.01 -1.66 9.50
C GLY A 179 -22.48 -1.24 9.56
N LYS A 180 -22.76 0.06 9.71
CA LYS A 180 -24.13 0.60 9.80
C LYS A 180 -24.47 1.42 8.57
N GLU A 181 -25.74 1.35 8.20
CA GLU A 181 -26.32 2.29 7.24
C GLU A 181 -26.35 3.68 7.85
N LEU A 182 -26.16 4.67 6.99
CA LEU A 182 -26.22 6.08 7.34
C LEU A 182 -27.23 6.79 6.43
N PRO A 183 -27.91 7.84 6.92
CA PRO A 183 -28.82 8.60 6.08
C PRO A 183 -28.07 9.46 5.07
N THR A 184 -26.93 10.05 5.44
CA THR A 184 -26.08 10.92 4.60
C THR A 184 -24.62 10.83 5.07
N ILE A 185 -23.64 11.28 4.26
CA ILE A 185 -22.23 11.35 4.71
C ILE A 185 -22.02 12.59 5.60
N LYS A 186 -22.58 13.73 5.20
CA LYS A 186 -22.47 15.03 5.89
C LYS A 186 -23.72 15.91 5.80
N GLY A 187 -24.86 15.38 5.39
CA GLY A 187 -26.16 16.04 5.52
C GLY A 187 -26.83 16.51 4.23
N HIS A 188 -26.24 16.31 3.05
CA HIS A 188 -26.81 16.83 1.79
C HIS A 188 -27.34 15.74 0.86
N ILE A 189 -26.66 14.60 0.74
CA ILE A 189 -27.09 13.51 -0.16
C ILE A 189 -27.57 12.30 0.65
N SER A 190 -28.79 11.84 0.35
CA SER A 190 -29.34 10.61 0.92
C SER A 190 -28.57 9.39 0.44
N THR A 191 -28.06 8.59 1.37
CA THR A 191 -27.31 7.33 1.14
C THR A 191 -28.12 6.09 1.53
N THR A 192 -29.42 6.28 1.76
CA THR A 192 -30.35 5.20 2.14
C THR A 192 -30.56 4.16 1.05
N HIS A 193 -30.25 4.47 -0.21
CA HIS A 193 -30.38 3.58 -1.35
C HIS A 193 -29.03 3.39 -2.04
N PRO A 194 -28.77 2.21 -2.66
CA PRO A 194 -27.55 2.00 -3.44
C PRO A 194 -27.48 2.94 -4.65
N PHE A 195 -26.27 3.39 -4.96
CA PHE A 195 -25.98 4.25 -6.10
C PHE A 195 -25.58 3.43 -7.31
N ARG A 196 -26.11 3.78 -8.47
CA ARG A 196 -25.70 3.23 -9.77
C ARG A 196 -24.70 4.18 -10.43
N PRO A 197 -23.86 3.70 -11.37
CA PRO A 197 -22.92 4.58 -12.02
C PRO A 197 -23.67 5.64 -12.82
N ASP A 198 -23.11 6.85 -12.84
CA ASP A 198 -23.63 7.98 -13.59
C ASP A 198 -22.61 8.40 -14.66
N PRO A 199 -22.83 8.03 -15.94
CA PRO A 199 -21.93 8.37 -17.03
C PRO A 199 -21.90 9.87 -17.35
N ASP A 200 -22.93 10.64 -17.00
CA ASP A 200 -23.02 12.07 -17.33
C ASP A 200 -22.01 12.90 -16.51
N LEU A 201 -21.49 12.32 -15.42
CA LEU A 201 -20.45 12.92 -14.60
C LEU A 201 -19.05 12.75 -15.21
N TYR A 202 -18.86 11.97 -16.27
CA TYR A 202 -17.53 11.86 -16.88
C TYR A 202 -17.12 13.15 -17.57
N ALA A 203 -15.84 13.52 -17.42
CA ALA A 203 -15.30 14.64 -18.18
C ALA A 203 -15.45 14.36 -19.68
N PRO A 204 -15.93 15.34 -20.48
CA PRO A 204 -15.99 15.18 -21.92
C PRO A 204 -14.59 14.85 -22.42
N ALA A 205 -14.50 13.91 -23.38
CA ALA A 205 -13.22 13.52 -23.98
C ALA A 205 -12.51 14.81 -24.43
N LYS A 206 -11.36 15.11 -23.81
CA LYS A 206 -10.52 16.20 -24.29
C LYS A 206 -10.17 15.84 -25.73
N GLU A 207 -10.64 16.64 -26.69
CA GLU A 207 -10.06 16.65 -28.02
C GLU A 207 -8.55 16.83 -27.81
N GLU A 208 -7.79 15.77 -28.03
CA GLU A 208 -6.34 15.86 -28.10
C GLU A 208 -6.06 16.78 -29.29
N LYS A 209 -5.87 18.07 -29.01
CA LYS A 209 -5.37 19.03 -30.00
C LYS A 209 -3.99 18.54 -30.41
N SER A 210 -3.96 17.86 -31.56
CA SER A 210 -2.76 17.55 -32.33
C SER A 210 -2.02 18.82 -32.75
#